data_AF-X1B3P7-F1
#
_entry.id   AF-X1B3P7-F1
#
_cell.length_a   1.000
_cell.length_b   1.000
_cell.length_c   1.000
_cell.angle_alpha   90.00
_cell.angle_beta   90.00
_cell.angle_gamma   90.00
#
_symmetry.space_group_name_H-M   'P 1'
#
loop_
_entity.id
_entity.type
_entity.pdbx_description
1 polymer ?
#
loop_
_entity_poly.entity_id
_entity_poly.type
_entity_poly.pdbx_seq_one_letter_code
_entity_poly.pdbx_strand_id
1 'polypeptide(L)'
;TLRASWGHDFWNDLETRITLFAFAKQGQPQSYVMQGTDLEGDGFFGRHLLYVPTGAGDPNIVFAPSFDTAAFMAWVDKEGLKAGMQTRNDQHAKWSNRVDLRIHQDLPFFGRSKSRLYVKIYNLGNLFNDKWGHVNDAQFFSQQVVNSSVNDEGQYVYNNFNVGSSSINFLQENRSLWDIRVGVEIDF
;
A
#
# COMPACT_ATOMS: atom_id res chain seq x y z
N THR A 1 7.54 12.73 -6.92
CA THR A 1 7.75 12.18 -8.28
C THR A 1 9.05 12.72 -8.83
N LEU A 2 9.64 12.04 -9.81
CA LEU A 2 10.85 12.48 -10.51
C LEU A 2 10.68 12.23 -12.01
N ARG A 3 11.20 13.15 -12.83
CA ARG A 3 11.27 13.02 -14.28
C ARG A 3 12.70 13.32 -14.73
N ALA A 4 13.27 12.42 -15.52
CA ALA A 4 14.54 12.63 -16.20
C ALA A 4 14.34 12.43 -17.71
N SER A 5 14.89 13.31 -18.53
CA SER A 5 14.81 13.24 -19.98
C SER A 5 16.18 13.48 -20.59
N TRP A 6 16.52 12.67 -21.59
CA TRP A 6 17.73 12.82 -22.40
C TRP A 6 17.33 12.72 -23.88
N GLY A 7 17.85 13.64 -24.69
CA GLY A 7 17.60 13.71 -26.13
C GLY A 7 18.91 13.75 -26.90
N HIS A 8 18.96 13.07 -28.04
CA HIS A 8 20.11 13.06 -28.93
C HIS A 8 19.70 12.71 -30.36
N ASP A 9 20.32 13.40 -31.32
CA ASP A 9 20.08 13.19 -32.74
C ASP A 9 21.12 12.20 -33.27
N PHE A 10 20.75 10.91 -33.28
CA PHE A 10 21.63 9.87 -33.82
C PHE A 10 21.70 9.90 -35.36
N TRP A 11 20.69 10.49 -36.02
CA TRP A 11 20.60 10.57 -37.49
C TRP A 11 20.04 11.93 -37.93
N ASN A 12 20.87 12.74 -38.59
CA ASN A 12 20.49 14.07 -39.07
C ASN A 12 19.77 14.87 -37.97
N ASP A 13 18.64 15.52 -38.28
CA ASP A 13 17.82 16.27 -37.32
C ASP A 13 16.64 15.43 -36.78
N LEU A 14 16.83 14.11 -36.61
CA LEU A 14 15.82 13.19 -36.10
C LEU A 14 16.11 12.79 -34.65
N GLU A 15 15.53 13.53 -33.70
CA GLU A 15 15.77 13.30 -32.27
C GLU A 15 15.28 11.92 -31.80
N THR A 16 16.17 11.20 -31.13
CA THR A 16 15.79 10.16 -30.17
C THR A 16 15.67 10.78 -28.79
N ARG A 17 14.56 10.56 -28.10
CA ARG A 17 14.41 10.97 -26.71
C ARG A 17 14.03 9.80 -25.82
N ILE A 18 14.75 9.71 -24.70
CA ILE A 18 14.48 8.78 -23.61
C ILE A 18 13.97 9.60 -22.43
N THR A 19 12.85 9.21 -21.85
CA THR A 19 12.28 9.84 -20.67
C THR A 19 11.91 8.79 -19.63
N LEU A 20 12.44 8.97 -18.44
CA LEU A 20 12.15 8.16 -17.27
C LEU A 20 11.25 8.96 -16.31
N PHE A 21 10.20 8.31 -15.83
CA PHE A 21 9.29 8.84 -14.82
C PHE A 21 9.30 7.92 -13.61
N ALA A 22 9.70 8.42 -12.45
CA ALA A 22 9.67 7.68 -11.20
C ALA A 22 8.66 8.28 -10.23
N PHE A 23 7.96 7.41 -9.51
CA PHE A 23 7.08 7.81 -8.43
C PHE A 23 7.27 6.94 -7.21
N ALA A 24 7.19 7.60 -6.07
CA ALA A 24 7.14 7.01 -4.74
C ALA A 24 5.90 7.60 -4.06
N LYS A 25 5.05 6.73 -3.51
CA LYS A 25 3.85 7.14 -2.78
C LYS A 25 3.71 6.28 -1.54
N GLN A 26 3.51 6.91 -0.38
CA GLN A 26 3.10 6.20 0.82
C GLN A 26 1.72 5.55 0.58
N GLY A 27 1.53 4.34 1.08
CA GLY A 27 0.21 3.70 1.06
C GLY A 27 -0.79 4.51 1.86
N GLN A 28 -2.09 4.34 1.58
CA GLN A 28 -3.13 5.05 2.30
C GLN A 28 -3.08 4.71 3.80
N PRO A 29 -3.49 5.66 4.66
CA PRO A 29 -3.61 5.41 6.08
C PRO A 29 -4.74 4.43 6.40
N GLN A 30 -4.62 3.72 7.52
CA GLN A 30 -5.56 2.71 7.99
C GLN A 30 -5.52 2.60 9.53
N SER A 31 -6.58 2.01 10.09
CA SER A 31 -6.73 1.72 11.51
C SER A 31 -6.73 0.22 11.77
N TYR A 32 -6.01 -0.20 12.80
CA TYR A 32 -6.23 -1.49 13.45
C TYR A 32 -7.38 -1.36 14.43
N VAL A 33 -8.30 -2.32 14.39
CA VAL A 33 -9.52 -2.29 15.20
C VAL A 33 -9.73 -3.63 15.90
N MET A 34 -10.39 -3.57 17.05
CA MET A 34 -10.98 -4.72 17.72
C MET A 34 -12.46 -4.82 17.37
N GLN A 35 -12.93 -6.03 17.08
CA GLN A 35 -14.32 -6.33 16.79
C GLN A 35 -14.98 -6.81 18.08
N GLY A 36 -16.12 -6.23 18.43
CA GLY A 36 -16.85 -6.67 19.62
C GLY A 36 -18.31 -6.23 19.63
N THR A 37 -19.04 -6.78 20.59
CA THR A 37 -20.39 -6.31 20.93
C THR A 37 -20.26 -5.20 21.95
N ASP A 38 -20.71 -4.00 21.59
CA ASP A 38 -20.96 -2.90 22.52
C ASP A 38 -19.78 -2.60 23.46
N LEU A 39 -18.57 -2.47 22.90
CA LEU A 39 -17.38 -2.19 23.72
C LEU A 39 -17.39 -0.76 24.30
N GLU A 40 -18.21 0.13 23.74
CA GLU A 40 -18.32 1.55 24.10
C GLU A 40 -19.62 1.89 24.86
N GLY A 41 -20.50 0.91 25.10
CA GLY A 41 -21.76 1.11 25.83
C GLY A 41 -22.81 1.93 25.05
N ASP A 42 -22.65 2.05 23.73
CA ASP A 42 -23.54 2.79 22.82
C ASP A 42 -24.56 1.87 22.11
N GLY A 43 -24.54 0.58 22.43
CA GLY A 43 -25.42 -0.44 21.87
C GLY A 43 -25.08 -0.81 20.42
N PHE A 44 -23.95 -0.33 19.88
CA PHE A 44 -23.56 -0.60 18.51
C PHE A 44 -22.62 -1.81 18.44
N PHE A 45 -23.05 -2.84 17.71
CA PHE A 45 -22.17 -3.94 17.31
C PHE A 45 -21.20 -3.42 16.27
N GLY A 46 -19.88 -3.51 16.50
CA GLY A 46 -18.99 -2.81 15.61
C GLY A 46 -17.50 -3.03 15.78
N ARG A 47 -16.77 -2.06 15.23
CA ARG A 47 -15.33 -1.98 15.15
C ARG A 47 -14.88 -0.82 16.01
N HIS A 48 -14.06 -1.11 17.00
CA HIS A 48 -13.52 -0.15 17.94
C HIS A 48 -12.03 -0.03 17.69
N LEU A 49 -11.42 1.12 17.96
CA LEU A 49 -9.97 1.25 17.81
C LEU A 49 -9.27 0.20 18.68
N LEU A 50 -8.16 -0.35 18.17
CA LEU A 50 -7.39 -1.32 18.93
C LEU A 50 -6.87 -0.67 20.21
N TYR A 51 -7.02 -1.34 21.34
CA TYR A 51 -6.25 -1.04 22.55
C TYR A 51 -5.00 -1.92 22.57
N VAL A 52 -3.81 -1.33 22.76
CA VAL A 52 -2.59 -2.12 22.90
C VAL A 52 -2.25 -2.20 24.40
N PRO A 53 -2.17 -3.40 24.99
CA PRO A 53 -1.83 -3.54 26.40
C PRO A 53 -0.38 -3.12 26.67
N THR A 54 -0.13 -2.63 27.87
CA THR A 54 1.21 -2.38 28.42
C THR A 54 2.03 -3.67 28.60
N GLY A 55 1.36 -4.83 28.65
CA GLY A 55 1.97 -6.15 28.77
C GLY A 55 0.93 -7.24 29.01
N ALA A 56 1.38 -8.48 29.25
CA ALA A 56 0.48 -9.60 29.53
C ALA A 56 -0.34 -9.45 30.83
N GLY A 57 0.10 -8.58 31.75
CA GLY A 57 -0.57 -8.27 33.01
C GLY A 57 -1.26 -6.91 33.03
N ASP A 58 -1.61 -6.35 31.86
CA ASP A 58 -2.33 -5.07 31.80
C ASP A 58 -3.68 -5.18 32.51
N PRO A 59 -4.00 -4.30 33.47
CA PRO A 59 -5.24 -4.39 34.25
C PRO A 59 -6.50 -4.14 33.42
N ASN A 60 -6.40 -3.61 32.20
CA ASN A 60 -7.56 -3.36 31.34
C ASN A 60 -7.87 -4.53 30.42
N ILE A 61 -7.01 -5.55 30.34
CA ILE A 61 -7.14 -6.68 29.42
C ILE A 61 -7.20 -8.01 30.17
N VAL A 62 -8.14 -8.86 29.77
CA VAL A 62 -8.16 -10.29 30.11
C VAL A 62 -7.97 -11.08 28.81
N PHE A 63 -6.86 -11.83 28.70
CA PHE A 63 -6.66 -12.72 27.57
C PHE A 63 -7.44 -14.02 27.79
N ALA A 64 -8.28 -14.39 26.83
CA ALA A 64 -8.95 -15.68 26.86
C ALA A 64 -7.91 -16.82 26.78
N PRO A 65 -8.19 -18.01 27.34
CA PRO A 65 -7.24 -19.13 27.32
C PRO A 65 -6.78 -19.55 25.91
N SER A 66 -7.61 -19.31 24.89
CA SER A 66 -7.32 -19.60 23.49
C SER A 66 -6.59 -18.48 22.75
N PHE A 67 -6.37 -17.33 23.38
CA PHE A 67 -5.73 -16.19 22.75
C PHE A 67 -4.21 -16.39 22.69
N ASP A 68 -3.64 -16.28 21.50
CA ASP A 68 -2.18 -16.34 21.32
C ASP A 68 -1.54 -14.99 21.68
N THR A 69 -1.36 -14.77 22.99
CA THR A 69 -0.78 -13.53 23.53
C THR A 69 0.64 -13.32 23.02
N ALA A 70 1.43 -14.38 22.85
CA ALA A 70 2.80 -14.26 22.37
C ALA A 70 2.85 -13.77 20.92
N ALA A 71 2.02 -14.33 20.03
CA ALA A 71 1.94 -13.88 18.64
C ALA A 71 1.40 -12.46 18.53
N PHE A 72 0.40 -12.09 19.33
CA PHE A 72 -0.15 -10.74 19.35
C PHE A 72 0.90 -9.71 19.78
N MET A 73 1.64 -9.96 20.87
CA MET A 73 2.68 -9.04 21.35
C MET A 73 3.85 -8.93 20.35
N ALA A 74 4.26 -10.05 19.73
CA ALA A 74 5.26 -10.03 18.66
C ALA A 74 4.79 -9.22 17.43
N TRP A 75 3.49 -9.28 17.11
CA TRP A 75 2.90 -8.46 16.05
C TRP A 75 2.84 -6.98 16.44
N VAL A 76 2.43 -6.64 17.66
CA VAL A 76 2.44 -5.26 18.20
C VAL A 76 3.84 -4.65 18.08
N ASP A 77 4.87 -5.39 18.48
CA ASP A 77 6.26 -4.94 18.41
C ASP A 77 6.73 -4.74 16.96
N LYS A 78 6.38 -5.67 16.08
CA LYS A 78 6.71 -5.61 14.64
C LYS A 78 6.09 -4.39 13.95
N GLU A 79 4.83 -4.08 14.27
CA GLU A 79 4.12 -2.92 13.73
C GLU A 79 4.50 -1.61 14.45
N GLY A 80 5.23 -1.71 15.57
CA GLY A 80 5.72 -0.54 16.33
C GLY A 80 4.62 0.19 17.10
N LEU A 81 3.52 -0.48 17.42
CA LEU A 81 2.37 0.11 18.10
C LEU A 81 2.71 0.46 19.56
N LYS A 82 2.13 1.54 20.07
CA LYS A 82 2.34 1.99 21.46
C LYS A 82 1.19 1.55 22.33
N ALA A 83 1.48 1.27 23.61
CA ALA A 83 0.44 0.93 24.57
C ALA A 83 -0.63 2.04 24.68
N GLY A 84 -1.87 1.63 24.93
CA GLY A 84 -3.05 2.48 24.94
C GLY A 84 -3.91 2.35 23.68
N MET A 85 -4.95 3.19 23.61
CA MET A 85 -5.87 3.22 22.48
C MET A 85 -5.15 3.76 21.24
N GLN A 86 -5.20 3.02 20.13
CA GLN A 86 -4.60 3.45 18.87
C GLN A 86 -5.40 4.59 18.25
N THR A 87 -4.71 5.49 17.55
CA THR A 87 -5.35 6.60 16.83
C THR A 87 -5.90 6.13 15.49
N ARG A 88 -7.02 6.72 15.07
CA ARG A 88 -7.63 6.46 13.76
C ARG A 88 -6.68 6.89 12.64
N ASN A 89 -6.47 6.02 11.66
CA ASN A 89 -5.71 6.28 10.43
C ASN A 89 -4.24 6.67 10.66
N ASP A 90 -3.67 6.21 11.77
CA ASP A 90 -2.28 6.52 12.12
C ASP A 90 -1.28 5.59 11.42
N GLN A 91 -1.70 4.37 11.09
CA GLN A 91 -0.87 3.38 10.43
C GLN A 91 -0.95 3.54 8.92
N HIS A 92 0.18 3.39 8.22
CA HIS A 92 0.24 3.57 6.77
C HIS A 92 0.68 2.29 6.07
N ALA A 93 -0.03 1.92 5.01
CA ALA A 93 0.43 0.84 4.14
C ALA A 93 1.80 1.19 3.52
N LYS A 94 2.55 0.14 3.15
CA LYS A 94 3.90 0.22 2.61
C LYS A 94 3.99 1.17 1.43
N TRP A 95 5.12 1.85 1.34
CA TRP A 95 5.45 2.68 0.19
C TRP A 95 5.44 1.86 -1.11
N SER A 96 4.86 2.45 -2.13
CA SER A 96 4.85 1.93 -3.49
C SER A 96 5.81 2.76 -4.35
N ASN A 97 6.70 2.10 -5.06
CA ASN A 97 7.65 2.74 -5.97
C ASN A 97 7.51 2.13 -7.36
N ARG A 98 7.46 2.96 -8.40
CA ARG A 98 7.41 2.50 -9.78
C ARG A 98 8.16 3.47 -10.69
N VAL A 99 8.76 2.89 -11.71
CA VAL A 99 9.50 3.60 -12.75
C VAL A 99 8.86 3.25 -14.10
N ASP A 100 8.55 4.26 -14.88
CA ASP A 100 8.05 4.15 -16.24
C ASP A 100 9.09 4.70 -17.21
N LEU A 101 9.13 4.14 -18.41
CA LEU A 101 10.04 4.54 -19.47
C LEU A 101 9.25 4.91 -20.72
N ARG A 102 9.60 6.02 -21.35
CA ARG A 102 9.15 6.37 -22.69
C ARG A 102 10.37 6.61 -23.56
N ILE A 103 10.42 5.93 -24.69
CA ILE A 103 11.36 6.18 -25.77
C ILE A 103 10.55 6.73 -26.94
N HIS A 104 11.02 7.78 -27.58
CA HIS A 104 10.51 8.16 -28.88
C HIS A 104 11.62 8.48 -29.86
N GLN A 105 11.32 8.24 -31.13
CA GLN A 105 12.17 8.49 -32.26
C GLN A 105 11.39 9.34 -33.26
N ASP A 106 11.91 10.51 -33.57
CA ASP A 106 11.40 11.29 -34.70
C ASP A 106 11.75 10.56 -36.00
N LEU A 107 10.78 10.47 -36.90
CA LEU A 107 10.89 9.75 -38.17
C LEU A 107 10.87 10.75 -39.33
N PRO A 108 11.58 10.45 -40.44
CA PRO A 108 11.49 11.26 -41.63
C PRO A 108 10.06 11.17 -42.20
N PHE A 109 9.48 12.32 -42.53
CA PHE A 109 8.14 12.39 -43.12
C PHE A 109 8.08 13.40 -44.26
N PHE A 110 7.14 13.22 -45.17
CA PHE A 110 6.99 14.09 -46.34
C PHE A 110 6.37 15.43 -45.95
N GLY A 111 6.98 16.54 -46.40
CA GLY A 111 6.47 17.89 -46.19
C GLY A 111 6.99 18.57 -44.91
N ARG A 112 6.14 19.37 -44.25
CA ARG A 112 6.46 20.08 -43.00
C ARG A 112 5.97 19.35 -41.74
N SER A 113 5.29 18.22 -41.91
CA SER A 113 4.68 17.43 -40.84
C SER A 113 5.73 16.62 -40.08
N LYS A 114 5.54 16.47 -38.76
CA LYS A 114 6.42 15.68 -37.90
C LYS A 114 5.80 14.31 -37.67
N SER A 115 6.59 13.25 -37.76
CA SER A 115 6.15 11.90 -37.42
C SER A 115 7.07 11.29 -36.38
N ARG A 116 6.52 10.45 -35.50
CA ARG A 116 7.25 9.90 -34.36
C ARG A 116 6.81 8.48 -34.05
N LEU A 117 7.77 7.58 -33.91
CA LEU A 117 7.58 6.27 -33.28
C LEU A 117 7.78 6.41 -31.78
N TYR A 118 6.93 5.78 -30.96
CA TYR A 118 7.16 5.73 -29.53
C TYR A 118 6.95 4.33 -28.96
N VAL A 119 7.68 4.06 -27.89
CA VAL A 119 7.50 2.93 -26.99
C VAL A 119 7.32 3.47 -25.58
N LYS A 120 6.28 3.02 -24.88
CA LYS A 120 6.03 3.29 -23.46
C LYS A 120 6.05 1.97 -22.71
N ILE A 121 6.84 1.91 -21.64
CA ILE A 121 6.90 0.78 -20.72
C ILE A 121 6.43 1.31 -19.37
N TYR A 122 5.26 0.86 -18.94
CA TYR A 122 4.76 1.09 -17.60
C TYR A 122 5.28 0.00 -16.67
N ASN A 123 5.71 0.41 -15.48
CA ASN A 123 6.31 -0.46 -14.49
C ASN A 123 7.54 -1.24 -14.97
N LEU A 124 8.53 -0.50 -15.48
CA LEU A 124 9.80 -1.03 -15.95
C LEU A 124 10.49 -1.93 -14.90
N GLY A 125 10.38 -1.59 -13.62
CA GLY A 125 10.95 -2.42 -12.54
C GLY A 125 10.34 -3.83 -12.51
N ASN A 126 9.02 -3.93 -12.61
CA ASN A 126 8.31 -5.21 -12.59
C ASN A 126 8.57 -6.07 -13.83
N LEU A 127 8.85 -5.43 -14.98
CA LEU A 127 9.28 -6.12 -16.21
C LEU A 127 10.60 -6.88 -16.01
N PHE A 128 11.53 -6.33 -15.21
CA PHE A 128 12.83 -6.97 -14.95
C PHE A 128 12.83 -7.89 -13.73
N ASN A 129 12.02 -7.60 -12.71
CA ASN A 129 11.91 -8.38 -11.50
C ASN A 129 10.48 -8.32 -10.96
N ASP A 130 9.82 -9.47 -10.86
CA ASP A 130 8.43 -9.60 -10.44
C ASP A 130 8.15 -9.11 -9.01
N LYS A 131 9.18 -8.88 -8.18
CA LYS A 131 9.08 -8.29 -6.83
C LYS A 131 9.23 -6.78 -6.81
N TRP A 132 9.66 -6.17 -7.90
CA TRP A 132 9.81 -4.71 -8.01
C TRP A 132 8.52 -4.10 -8.55
N GLY A 133 8.27 -2.83 -8.23
CA GLY A 133 7.10 -2.14 -8.77
C GLY A 133 5.76 -2.55 -8.16
N HIS A 134 5.76 -3.26 -7.02
CA HIS A 134 4.52 -3.61 -6.32
C HIS A 134 3.83 -2.36 -5.78
N VAL A 135 2.53 -2.28 -6.05
CA VAL A 135 1.66 -1.26 -5.50
C VAL A 135 0.93 -1.85 -4.31
N ASN A 136 1.32 -1.41 -3.11
CA ASN A 136 0.63 -1.75 -1.88
C ASN A 136 -0.24 -0.57 -1.45
N ASP A 137 -1.47 -0.87 -1.05
CA ASP A 137 -2.38 0.12 -0.50
C ASP A 137 -3.21 -0.47 0.63
N ALA A 138 -3.82 0.37 1.46
CA ALA A 138 -4.76 -0.11 2.47
C ALA A 138 -6.06 -0.59 1.81
N GLN A 139 -6.70 -1.60 2.41
CA GLN A 139 -8.06 -1.97 2.01
C GLN A 139 -9.06 -0.89 2.43
N PHE A 140 -10.25 -0.89 1.81
CA PHE A 140 -11.32 0.05 2.16
C PHE A 140 -11.83 -0.12 3.60
N PHE A 141 -11.88 -1.35 4.11
CA PHE A 141 -12.35 -1.64 5.46
C PHE A 141 -11.20 -1.71 6.47
N SER A 142 -11.51 -1.35 7.73
CA SER A 142 -10.57 -1.43 8.84
C SER A 142 -10.16 -2.86 9.15
N GLN A 143 -8.91 -3.02 9.59
CA GLN A 143 -8.30 -4.31 9.86
C GLN A 143 -8.69 -4.79 11.27
N GLN A 144 -9.58 -5.78 11.32
CA GLN A 144 -10.13 -6.36 12.56
C GLN A 144 -9.16 -7.39 13.13
N VAL A 145 -8.20 -6.92 13.92
CA VAL A 145 -7.07 -7.73 14.39
C VAL A 145 -7.39 -8.52 15.65
N VAL A 146 -8.32 -8.07 16.47
CA VAL A 146 -8.72 -8.74 17.71
C VAL A 146 -10.23 -8.90 17.71
N ASN A 147 -10.72 -10.08 18.07
CA ASN A 147 -12.09 -10.25 18.52
C ASN A 147 -12.11 -10.06 20.04
N SER A 148 -12.95 -9.17 20.53
CA SER A 148 -13.04 -8.81 21.93
C SER A 148 -14.48 -8.67 22.43
N SER A 149 -14.63 -8.75 23.74
CA SER A 149 -15.83 -8.40 24.50
C SER A 149 -15.44 -7.55 25.71
N VAL A 150 -16.41 -7.12 26.52
CA VAL A 150 -16.18 -6.48 27.82
C VAL A 150 -16.77 -7.37 28.91
N ASN A 151 -16.05 -7.58 30.01
CA ASN A 151 -16.58 -8.29 31.19
C ASN A 151 -17.32 -7.34 32.14
N ASP A 152 -17.93 -7.88 33.20
CA ASP A 152 -18.69 -7.10 34.18
C ASP A 152 -17.81 -6.10 34.96
N GLU A 153 -16.50 -6.35 35.01
CA GLU A 153 -15.50 -5.44 35.58
C GLU A 153 -15.08 -4.30 34.63
N GLY A 154 -15.60 -4.25 33.40
CA GLY A 154 -15.28 -3.22 32.41
C GLY A 154 -13.94 -3.40 31.69
N GLN A 155 -13.30 -4.58 31.81
CA GLN A 155 -12.06 -4.93 31.12
C GLN A 155 -12.38 -5.50 29.73
N TYR A 156 -11.51 -5.23 28.76
CA TYR A 156 -11.62 -5.90 27.46
C TYR A 156 -11.15 -7.35 27.58
N VAL A 157 -11.99 -8.27 27.14
CA VAL A 157 -11.65 -9.69 27.03
C VAL A 157 -11.21 -9.98 25.61
N TYR A 158 -9.95 -10.38 25.42
CA TYR A 158 -9.36 -10.68 24.12
C TYR A 158 -9.59 -12.14 23.79
N ASN A 159 -10.55 -12.41 22.91
CA ASN A 159 -11.05 -13.76 22.61
C ASN A 159 -10.21 -14.47 21.55
N ASN A 160 -9.85 -13.74 20.48
CA ASN A 160 -9.05 -14.29 19.39
C ASN A 160 -8.19 -13.21 18.70
N PHE A 161 -6.96 -13.56 18.34
CA PHE A 161 -6.09 -12.76 17.47
C PHE A 161 -6.26 -13.20 16.01
N ASN A 162 -6.66 -12.28 15.13
CA ASN A 162 -6.87 -12.55 13.72
C ASN A 162 -5.62 -12.19 12.90
N VAL A 163 -4.70 -13.14 12.78
CA VAL A 163 -3.46 -13.01 11.99
C VAL A 163 -3.75 -12.67 10.52
N GLY A 164 -4.85 -13.18 9.95
CA GLY A 164 -5.22 -12.90 8.56
C GLY A 164 -5.59 -11.43 8.30
N SER A 165 -6.07 -10.73 9.33
CA SER A 165 -6.41 -9.30 9.29
C SER A 165 -5.31 -8.42 9.88
N SER A 166 -4.13 -8.97 10.20
CA SER A 166 -3.08 -8.22 10.92
C SER A 166 -2.19 -7.38 10.01
N SER A 167 -2.47 -7.34 8.70
CA SER A 167 -1.70 -6.57 7.72
C SER A 167 -2.58 -5.50 7.07
N ILE A 168 -2.17 -4.24 7.18
CA ILE A 168 -2.75 -3.14 6.39
C ILE A 168 -2.24 -3.10 4.94
N ASN A 169 -1.30 -3.96 4.58
CA ASN A 169 -0.70 -4.00 3.24
C ASN A 169 -1.53 -4.92 2.35
N PHE A 170 -2.25 -4.34 1.40
CA PHE A 170 -2.94 -5.08 0.35
C PHE A 170 -2.28 -4.83 -1.01
N LEU A 171 -1.81 -5.91 -1.62
CA LEU A 171 -1.19 -5.87 -2.94
C LEU A 171 -2.26 -5.61 -4.00
N GLN A 172 -2.09 -4.51 -4.73
CA GLN A 172 -2.92 -4.17 -5.88
C GLN A 172 -2.32 -4.82 -7.13
N GLU A 173 -2.63 -6.10 -7.34
CA GLU A 173 -2.03 -6.93 -8.40
C GLU A 173 -2.15 -6.28 -9.79
N ASN A 174 -3.37 -5.92 -10.19
CA ASN A 174 -3.63 -5.28 -11.49
C ASN A 174 -2.83 -3.98 -11.70
N ARG A 175 -2.57 -3.24 -10.62
CA ARG A 175 -1.79 -1.98 -10.68
C ARG A 175 -0.28 -2.21 -10.64
N SER A 176 0.15 -3.42 -10.29
CA SER A 176 1.54 -3.85 -10.19
C SER A 176 2.04 -4.51 -11.48
N LEU A 177 1.16 -4.85 -12.42
CA LEU A 177 1.54 -5.39 -13.72
C LEU A 177 2.33 -4.36 -14.54
N TRP A 178 3.21 -4.86 -15.40
CA TRP A 178 3.86 -4.07 -16.44
C TRP A 178 3.01 -4.06 -17.72
N ASP A 179 3.16 -2.99 -18.51
CA ASP A 179 2.45 -2.80 -19.78
C ASP A 179 3.38 -2.14 -20.80
N ILE A 180 3.39 -2.63 -22.05
CA ILE A 180 4.18 -2.07 -23.14
C ILE A 180 3.23 -1.57 -24.23
N ARG A 181 3.36 -0.29 -24.59
CA ARG A 181 2.60 0.34 -25.66
C ARG A 181 3.53 0.86 -26.73
N VAL A 182 3.26 0.46 -27.96
CA VAL A 182 3.97 0.93 -29.15
C VAL A 182 2.99 1.67 -30.04
N GLY A 183 3.40 2.80 -30.61
CA GLY A 183 2.54 3.57 -31.50
C GLY A 183 3.30 4.58 -32.34
N VAL A 184 2.61 5.09 -33.35
CA VAL A 184 3.08 6.16 -34.24
C VAL A 184 2.20 7.39 -34.05
N GLU A 185 2.82 8.56 -33.99
CA GLU A 185 2.19 9.88 -33.87
C GLU A 185 2.54 10.68 -35.12
N ILE A 186 1.55 11.35 -35.72
CA ILE A 186 1.70 12.16 -36.94
C ILE A 186 1.02 13.51 -36.69
N ASP A 187 1.80 14.58 -36.75
CA ASP A 187 1.31 15.96 -36.61
C ASP A 187 1.16 16.59 -38.00
N PHE A 188 -0.07 16.97 -38.36
CA PHE A 188 -0.43 17.57 -39.65
C PHE A 188 -0.29 19.09 -39.65
#